data_AF-A0A923Y008-F1
#
_entry.id   AF-A0A923Y008-F1
#
_cell.length_a   1.000
_cell.length_b   1.000
_cell.length_c   1.000
_cell.angle_alpha   90.00
_cell.angle_beta   90.00
_cell.angle_gamma   90.00
#
_symmetry.space_group_name_H-M   'P 1'
#
loop_
_entity.id
_entity.type
_entity.pdbx_description
1 polymer ?
#
loop_
_entity_poly.entity_id
_entity_poly.type
_entity_poly.pdbx_seq_one_letter_code
_entity_poly.pdbx_strand_id
1 'polypeptide(L)' 'ARGIIEPDAMDHDRILQIVQPYLGEVVGVYSDWTPLTGRDGLFPEDVDPTCPWQFRNFRVV' A
#
# COMPACT_ATOMS: atom_id res chain seq x y z
N ALA A 1 19.51 -27.08 0.11
CA ALA A 1 18.71 -26.31 1.10
C ALA A 1 18.84 -24.83 0.78
N ARG A 2 17.78 -24.00 0.97
CA ARG A 2 17.79 -22.56 0.58
C ARG A 2 18.45 -21.61 1.59
N GLY A 3 18.95 -22.11 2.73
CA GLY A 3 19.52 -21.26 3.79
C GLY A 3 18.45 -20.48 4.56
N ILE A 4 18.87 -19.39 5.23
CA ILE A 4 17.96 -18.43 5.86
C ILE A 4 17.40 -17.55 4.74
N ILE A 5 16.08 -17.45 4.67
CA ILE A 5 15.37 -16.66 3.66
C ILE A 5 14.33 -15.76 4.34
N GLU A 6 14.04 -14.64 3.71
CA GLU A 6 12.97 -13.72 4.10
C GLU A 6 11.66 -14.09 3.36
N PRO A 7 10.50 -13.62 3.83
CA PRO A 7 9.21 -13.87 3.18
C PRO A 7 9.18 -13.48 1.69
N ASP A 8 9.85 -12.40 1.31
CA ASP A 8 9.92 -11.91 -0.08
C ASP A 8 10.65 -12.88 -1.02
N ALA A 9 11.48 -13.78 -0.47
CA ALA A 9 12.17 -14.83 -1.21
C ALA A 9 11.40 -16.17 -1.24
N MET A 10 10.21 -16.22 -0.63
CA MET A 10 9.33 -17.40 -0.66
C MET A 10 8.46 -17.40 -1.92
N ASP A 11 7.96 -18.59 -2.27
CA ASP A 11 6.94 -18.74 -3.32
C ASP A 11 5.58 -18.30 -2.76
N HIS A 12 5.16 -17.08 -3.11
CA HIS A 12 3.93 -16.48 -2.59
C HIS A 12 2.67 -17.25 -3.02
N ASP A 13 2.64 -17.83 -4.23
CA ASP A 13 1.50 -18.62 -4.71
C ASP A 13 1.29 -19.85 -3.84
N ARG A 14 2.39 -20.55 -3.51
CA ARG A 14 2.33 -21.72 -2.63
C ARG A 14 1.84 -21.35 -1.24
N ILE A 15 2.28 -20.23 -0.70
CA ILE A 15 1.87 -19.78 0.63
C ILE A 15 0.40 -19.36 0.63
N LEU A 16 -0.05 -18.60 -0.37
CA LEU A 16 -1.44 -18.20 -0.50
C LEU A 16 -2.38 -19.40 -0.61
N GLN A 17 -2.04 -20.44 -1.38
CA GLN A 17 -2.82 -21.68 -1.44
C GLN A 17 -3.00 -22.36 -0.07
N ILE A 18 -2.00 -22.26 0.82
CA ILE A 18 -2.06 -22.85 2.16
C ILE A 18 -2.96 -22.00 3.06
N VAL A 19 -2.83 -20.67 3.00
CA VAL A 19 -3.52 -19.77 3.95
C VAL A 19 -4.92 -19.36 3.51
N GLN A 20 -5.27 -19.52 2.23
CA GLN A 20 -6.54 -19.08 1.65
C GLN A 20 -7.80 -19.50 2.44
N PRO A 21 -7.91 -20.73 2.99
CA PRO A 21 -9.07 -21.13 3.78
C PRO A 21 -9.27 -20.32 5.07
N TYR A 22 -8.24 -19.60 5.54
CA TYR A 22 -8.24 -18.86 6.80
C TYR A 22 -8.40 -17.34 6.64
N LEU A 23 -8.34 -16.81 5.41
CA LEU A 23 -8.35 -15.36 5.16
C LEU A 23 -9.73 -14.78 4.87
N GLY A 24 -10.75 -15.63 4.68
CA GLY A 24 -12.07 -15.19 4.23
C GLY A 24 -12.04 -14.70 2.79
N GLU A 25 -12.77 -13.62 2.50
CA GLU A 25 -12.79 -13.01 1.16
C GLU A 25 -11.55 -12.15 0.93
N VAL A 26 -10.73 -12.52 -0.06
CA VAL A 26 -9.53 -11.77 -0.46
C VAL A 26 -9.80 -11.11 -1.81
N VAL A 27 -9.84 -9.78 -1.84
CA VAL A 27 -10.16 -8.99 -3.05
C VAL A 27 -9.05 -8.02 -3.42
N GLY A 28 -8.91 -7.77 -4.72
CA GLY A 28 -8.17 -6.64 -5.26
C GLY A 28 -9.15 -5.57 -5.75
N VAL A 29 -9.01 -4.34 -5.24
CA VAL A 29 -9.90 -3.23 -5.59
C VAL A 29 -9.07 -2.02 -6.01
N TYR A 30 -9.33 -1.51 -7.20
CA TYR A 30 -8.74 -0.25 -7.68
C TYR A 30 -9.50 0.94 -7.09
N SER A 31 -8.78 2.03 -6.84
CA SER A 31 -9.35 3.30 -6.37
C SER A 31 -8.62 4.47 -7.02
N ASP A 32 -9.37 5.53 -7.32
CA ASP A 32 -8.82 6.81 -7.77
C ASP A 32 -8.33 7.68 -6.61
N TRP A 33 -8.46 7.22 -5.36
CA TRP A 33 -8.03 7.96 -4.18
C TRP A 33 -6.52 8.20 -4.20
N THR A 34 -6.12 9.42 -3.83
CA THR A 34 -4.73 9.79 -3.59
C THR A 34 -4.61 10.55 -2.27
N PRO A 35 -3.39 10.69 -1.70
CA PRO A 35 -3.15 11.52 -0.52
C PRO A 35 -3.47 13.02 -0.73
N LEU A 36 -3.72 13.46 -1.97
CA LEU A 36 -4.14 14.82 -2.30
C LEU A 36 -5.67 14.96 -2.36
N THR A 37 -6.42 13.87 -2.36
CA THR A 37 -7.88 13.92 -2.45
C THR A 37 -8.47 14.67 -1.25
N GLY A 38 -9.14 15.79 -1.51
CA GLY A 38 -9.79 16.62 -0.48
C GLY A 38 -8.84 17.56 0.27
N ARG A 39 -7.58 17.69 -0.17
CA ARG A 39 -6.64 18.68 0.37
C ARG A 39 -6.71 19.92 -0.51
N ASP A 40 -7.20 21.01 0.07
CA ASP A 40 -7.19 22.41 -0.39
C ASP A 40 -7.86 23.25 0.72
N GLY A 41 -7.47 22.98 1.98
CA GLY A 41 -8.17 23.46 3.16
C GLY A 41 -7.97 24.94 3.45
N LEU A 42 -8.33 25.34 4.68
CA LEU A 42 -8.22 26.73 5.13
C LEU A 42 -6.77 27.17 5.44
N PHE A 43 -5.85 26.22 5.56
CA PHE A 43 -4.46 26.46 5.92
C PHE A 43 -3.53 25.94 4.84
N PRO A 44 -2.40 26.63 4.57
CA PRO A 44 -1.42 26.16 3.61
C PRO A 44 -0.76 24.87 4.10
N GLU A 45 -0.61 23.91 3.19
CA GLU A 45 0.04 22.62 3.43
C GLU A 45 1.25 22.46 2.50
N ASP A 46 2.34 21.89 3.01
CA ASP A 46 3.52 21.56 2.19
C ASP A 46 3.29 20.26 1.42
N VAL A 47 2.74 20.39 0.20
CA VAL A 47 2.40 19.27 -0.68
C VAL A 47 3.11 19.34 -2.02
N ASP A 48 3.29 18.18 -2.65
CA ASP A 48 3.75 18.05 -4.03
C ASP A 48 2.57 17.66 -4.95
N PRO A 49 2.00 18.61 -5.72
CA PRO A 49 0.89 18.34 -6.65
C PRO A 49 1.33 17.63 -7.93
N THR A 50 2.63 17.57 -8.23
CA THR A 50 3.14 16.96 -9.47
C THR A 50 3.23 15.44 -9.37
N CYS A 51 3.33 14.92 -8.13
CA CYS A 51 3.39 13.49 -7.86
C CYS A 51 2.56 13.17 -6.59
N PRO A 52 1.28 12.76 -6.75
CA PRO A 52 0.37 12.56 -5.63
C PRO A 52 0.85 11.58 -4.55
N TRP A 53 1.68 10.60 -4.93
CA TRP A 53 2.15 9.52 -4.07
C TRP A 53 3.48 9.80 -3.35
N GLN A 54 4.00 11.04 -3.41
CA GLN A 54 5.18 11.41 -2.63
C GLN A 54 4.91 11.30 -1.13
N PHE A 55 5.91 10.83 -0.38
CA PHE A 55 5.80 10.69 1.07
C PHE A 55 5.47 12.02 1.77
N ARG A 56 5.93 13.15 1.20
CA ARG A 56 5.56 14.51 1.62
C ARG A 56 4.04 14.69 1.74
N ASN A 57 3.26 14.08 0.84
CA ASN A 57 1.80 14.20 0.85
C ASN A 57 1.14 13.31 1.92
N PHE A 58 1.80 12.24 2.37
CA PHE A 58 1.25 11.35 3.41
C PHE A 58 1.54 11.85 4.83
N ARG A 59 2.70 12.47 5.04
CA ARG A 59 3.15 12.87 6.36
C ARG A 59 2.31 14.04 6.86
N VAL A 60 1.47 13.79 7.86
CA VAL A 60 0.76 14.83 8.62
C VAL A 60 1.72 15.39 9.67
N VAL A 61 1.88 16.71 9.72
CA VAL A 61 2.73 17.43 10.69
C VAL A 61 1.97 18.54 11.37
#